data_AF-A0ABD7CFH2-F1
#
_entry.id   AF-A0ABD7CFH2-F1
#
_cell.length_a   1.000
_cell.length_b   1.000
_cell.length_c   1.000
_cell.angle_alpha   90.00
_cell.angle_beta   90.00
_cell.angle_gamma   90.00
#
_symmetry.space_group_name_H-M   'P 1'
#
loop_
_entity.id
_entity.type
_entity.pdbx_description
1 polymer ?
#
loop_
_entity_poly.entity_id
_entity_poly.type
_entity_poly.pdbx_seq_one_letter_code
_entity_poly.pdbx_strand_id
1 'polypeptide(L)'
;MKQTFPFNFDDALLNTGGSIHLEKVNQNCSPNYQYFKIKVIEGYLHIKNKSGDILEKYDLKNLISLIALKKDYLKLSSPNNKKPKEFTNIKNKHLENRFNLYIINEDIDKKITKNGFLEEIILNRLLLSILLGNEENLLQIA
;
A
#
# COMPACT_ATOMS: atom_id res chain seq x y z
N MET A 1 -9.10 6.22 13.50
CA MET A 1 -9.49 7.37 12.67
C MET A 1 -9.33 7.01 11.18
N LYS A 2 -10.15 7.55 10.28
CA LYS A 2 -10.02 7.37 8.83
C LYS A 2 -9.32 8.58 8.21
N GLN A 3 -8.29 8.36 7.41
CA GLN A 3 -7.56 9.44 6.73
C GLN A 3 -7.36 9.10 5.26
N THR A 4 -7.41 10.13 4.41
CA THR A 4 -7.24 10.01 2.96
C THR A 4 -5.85 10.48 2.57
N PHE A 5 -5.17 9.68 1.76
CA PHE A 5 -3.85 10.01 1.26
C PHE A 5 -3.80 9.84 -0.26
N PRO A 6 -3.14 10.76 -0.98
CA PRO A 6 -2.77 10.49 -2.35
C PRO A 6 -1.71 9.38 -2.40
N PHE A 7 -1.73 8.59 -3.46
CA PHE A 7 -0.68 7.62 -3.75
C PHE A 7 -0.31 7.64 -5.23
N ASN A 8 0.95 7.33 -5.50
CA ASN A 8 1.48 7.18 -6.85
C ASN A 8 2.51 6.05 -6.87
N PHE A 9 2.42 5.19 -7.87
CA PHE A 9 3.39 4.16 -8.15
C PHE A 9 3.75 4.26 -9.62
N ASP A 10 5.04 4.31 -9.91
CA ASP A 10 5.55 4.29 -11.26
C ASP A 10 6.83 3.44 -11.32
N ASP A 11 6.79 2.39 -12.13
CA ASP A 11 7.95 1.61 -12.52
C ASP A 11 7.97 1.38 -14.04
N ALA A 12 8.95 0.61 -14.53
CA ALA A 12 9.16 0.42 -15.96
C ALA A 12 7.97 -0.26 -16.68
N LEU A 13 7.15 -1.05 -15.98
CA LEU A 13 6.10 -1.87 -16.58
C LEU A 13 4.72 -1.61 -15.98
N LEU A 14 4.64 -0.90 -14.86
CA LEU A 14 3.43 -0.65 -14.11
C LEU A 14 3.35 0.82 -13.72
N ASN A 15 2.18 1.42 -13.85
CA ASN A 15 1.89 2.63 -13.10
C ASN A 15 0.48 2.60 -12.51
N THR A 16 0.33 3.33 -11.42
CA THR A 16 -0.95 3.62 -10.81
C THR A 16 -0.85 4.92 -10.04
N GLY A 17 -1.97 5.60 -9.88
CA GLY A 17 -2.08 6.72 -8.97
C GLY A 17 -3.52 6.97 -8.61
N GLY A 18 -3.75 7.69 -7.52
CA GLY A 18 -5.08 8.04 -7.05
C GLY A 18 -5.08 8.34 -5.56
N SER A 19 -6.16 7.95 -4.88
CA SER A 19 -6.33 8.19 -3.45
C SER A 19 -6.74 6.93 -2.70
N ILE A 20 -6.20 6.78 -1.49
CA ILE A 20 -6.51 5.69 -0.57
C ILE A 20 -7.06 6.23 0.74
N HIS A 21 -8.06 5.54 1.29
CA HIS A 21 -8.44 5.65 2.69
C HIS A 21 -7.66 4.64 3.50
N LEU A 22 -7.05 5.11 4.58
CA LEU A 22 -6.41 4.27 5.56
C LEU A 22 -7.15 4.36 6.88
N GLU A 23 -7.39 3.19 7.47
CA GLU A 23 -7.98 3.07 8.79
C GLU A 23 -7.21 2.04 9.61
N LYS A 24 -6.87 2.41 10.85
CA LYS A 24 -6.39 1.43 11.82
C LYS A 24 -7.55 0.52 12.22
N VAL A 25 -7.33 -0.79 12.22
CA VAL A 25 -8.35 -1.80 12.52
C VAL A 25 -7.91 -2.68 13.69
N ASN A 26 -8.89 -3.14 14.47
CA ASN A 26 -8.64 -4.14 15.50
C ASN A 26 -8.63 -5.53 14.85
N GLN A 27 -7.47 -6.19 14.92
CA GLN A 27 -7.26 -7.55 14.45
C GLN A 27 -6.42 -8.29 15.48
N ASN A 28 -6.79 -9.54 15.75
CA ASN A 28 -6.21 -10.32 16.86
C ASN A 28 -5.21 -11.39 16.37
N CYS A 29 -4.74 -11.32 15.13
CA CYS A 29 -3.85 -12.36 14.58
C CYS A 29 -2.49 -12.41 15.30
N SER A 30 -1.94 -11.27 15.74
CA SER A 30 -0.73 -11.21 16.56
C SER A 30 -0.70 -9.93 17.41
N PRO A 31 -0.40 -10.03 18.72
CA PRO A 31 -0.33 -8.88 19.60
C PRO A 31 0.84 -7.95 19.29
N ASN A 32 1.84 -8.41 18.52
CA ASN A 32 3.04 -7.64 18.19
C ASN A 32 2.86 -6.71 16.98
N TYR A 33 1.71 -6.76 16.32
CA TYR A 33 1.43 -5.98 15.11
C TYR A 33 0.26 -5.03 15.32
N GLN A 34 0.30 -3.91 14.60
CA GLN A 34 -0.85 -3.07 14.33
C GLN A 34 -1.33 -3.33 12.92
N TYR A 35 -2.64 -3.27 12.75
CA TYR A 35 -3.28 -3.60 11.50
C TYR A 35 -3.95 -2.38 10.91
N PHE A 36 -3.79 -2.24 9.60
CA PHE A 36 -4.33 -1.13 8.83
C PHE A 36 -5.08 -1.71 7.64
N LYS A 37 -6.25 -1.16 7.40
CA LYS A 37 -7.03 -1.44 6.20
C LYS A 37 -6.85 -0.29 5.23
N ILE A 38 -6.51 -0.64 3.99
CA ILE A 38 -6.50 0.28 2.85
C ILE A 38 -7.78 0.07 2.08
N LYS A 39 -8.44 1.17 1.71
CA LYS A 39 -9.47 1.17 0.69
C LYS A 39 -9.10 2.16 -0.41
N VAL A 40 -8.96 1.70 -1.64
CA VAL A 40 -8.74 2.60 -2.79
C VAL A 40 -10.04 3.33 -3.10
N ILE A 41 -9.96 4.66 -3.20
CA ILE A 41 -11.10 5.53 -3.49
C ILE A 41 -11.22 5.76 -4.99
N GLU A 42 -10.08 6.01 -5.63
CA GLU A 42 -9.94 6.10 -7.06
C GLU A 42 -8.52 5.71 -7.47
N GLY A 43 -8.38 5.26 -8.71
CA GLY A 43 -7.10 4.92 -9.31
C GLY A 43 -7.22 3.77 -10.29
N TYR A 44 -6.26 3.68 -11.19
CA TYR A 44 -6.16 2.60 -12.16
C TYR A 44 -4.76 2.02 -12.14
N LEU A 45 -4.69 0.69 -12.12
CA LEU A 45 -3.47 -0.04 -12.41
C LEU A 45 -3.36 -0.21 -13.91
N HIS A 46 -2.30 0.33 -14.51
CA HIS A 46 -1.95 0.06 -15.90
C HIS A 46 -0.73 -0.86 -15.97
N ILE A 47 -0.85 -1.90 -16.78
CA ILE A 47 0.27 -2.75 -17.18
C ILE A 47 0.73 -2.26 -18.55
N LYS A 48 2.03 -2.03 -18.70
CA LYS A 48 2.65 -1.43 -19.89
C LYS A 48 3.68 -2.35 -20.51
N ASN A 49 3.88 -2.20 -21.82
CA ASN A 49 5.05 -2.75 -22.48
C ASN A 49 6.30 -1.85 -22.27
N LYS A 50 7.46 -2.29 -22.78
CA LYS A 50 8.72 -1.52 -22.69
C LYS A 50 8.69 -0.17 -23.44
N SER A 51 7.78 -0.02 -24.42
CA SER A 51 7.58 1.22 -25.16
C SER A 51 6.68 2.21 -24.42
N GLY A 52 6.05 1.79 -23.32
CA GLY A 52 5.13 2.60 -22.52
C GLY A 52 3.66 2.45 -22.90
N ASP A 53 3.32 1.63 -23.91
CA ASP A 53 1.93 1.40 -24.32
C ASP A 53 1.19 0.60 -23.24
N ILE A 54 -0.03 1.01 -22.92
CA ILE A 54 -0.90 0.34 -21.94
C ILE A 54 -1.46 -0.93 -22.59
N LEU A 55 -1.06 -2.08 -22.06
CA LEU A 55 -1.55 -3.40 -22.45
C LEU A 55 -2.86 -3.73 -21.71
N GLU A 56 -2.91 -3.43 -20.42
CA GLU A 56 -4.07 -3.72 -19.58
C GLU A 56 -4.36 -2.58 -18.60
N LYS A 57 -5.62 -2.45 -18.21
CA LYS A 57 -6.11 -1.43 -17.29
C LYS A 57 -7.13 -2.03 -16.32
N TYR A 58 -6.86 -1.87 -15.02
CA TYR A 58 -7.74 -2.33 -13.94
C TYR A 58 -8.21 -1.16 -13.11
N ASP A 59 -9.54 -1.04 -12.93
CA ASP A 59 -10.13 -0.09 -11.99
C ASP A 59 -9.93 -0.58 -10.55
N LEU A 60 -9.15 0.18 -9.79
CA LEU A 60 -8.84 -0.14 -8.40
C LEU A 60 -9.91 0.37 -7.43
N LYS A 61 -10.91 1.15 -7.88
CA LYS A 61 -11.91 1.75 -6.98
C LYS A 61 -12.56 0.72 -6.08
N ASN A 62 -12.65 1.02 -4.79
CA ASN A 62 -13.16 0.14 -3.74
C ASN A 62 -12.34 -1.13 -3.47
N LEU A 63 -11.17 -1.33 -4.07
CA LEU A 63 -10.27 -2.41 -3.66
C LEU A 63 -9.90 -2.24 -2.19
N ILE A 64 -9.91 -3.33 -1.43
CA ILE A 64 -9.65 -3.34 0.01
C ILE A 64 -8.48 -4.28 0.30
N SER A 65 -7.48 -3.78 1.03
CA SER A 65 -6.32 -4.54 1.47
C SER A 65 -6.15 -4.48 2.98
N LEU A 66 -5.52 -5.49 3.56
CA LEU A 66 -5.13 -5.55 4.97
C LEU A 66 -3.61 -5.64 5.10
N ILE A 67 -3.05 -4.80 5.96
CA ILE A 67 -1.61 -4.69 6.20
C ILE A 67 -1.33 -4.82 7.69
N ALA A 68 -0.19 -5.41 8.02
CA ALA A 68 0.35 -5.46 9.36
C ALA A 68 1.69 -4.71 9.44
N LEU A 69 1.88 -3.96 10.51
CA LEU A 69 3.13 -3.26 10.83
C LEU A 69 3.54 -3.60 12.26
N LYS A 70 4.78 -4.05 12.48
CA LYS A 70 5.24 -4.49 13.80
C LYS A 70 5.35 -3.31 14.76
N LYS A 71 4.75 -3.41 15.94
CA LYS A 71 4.67 -2.34 16.96
C LYS A 71 6.02 -1.79 17.44
N ASP A 72 7.14 -2.43 17.12
CA ASP A 72 8.48 -1.93 17.46
C ASP A 72 8.76 -0.52 16.91
N TYR A 73 8.06 -0.09 15.85
CA TYR A 73 8.14 1.29 15.37
C TYR A 73 7.76 2.32 16.43
N LEU A 74 6.86 1.97 17.38
CA LEU A 74 6.38 2.89 18.42
C LEU A 74 7.51 3.36 19.34
N LYS A 75 8.58 2.56 19.44
CA LYS A 75 9.77 2.89 20.24
C LYS A 75 10.67 3.92 19.54
N LEU A 76 10.50 4.11 18.23
CA LEU A 76 11.34 4.95 17.38
C LEU A 76 10.64 6.25 16.96
N SER A 77 9.32 6.33 17.12
CA SER A 77 8.54 7.52 16.80
C SER A 77 8.54 8.53 17.94
N SER A 78 9.42 9.53 17.87
CA SER A 78 9.03 10.87 18.32
C SER A 78 7.98 11.38 17.33
N PRO A 79 6.78 11.81 17.76
CA PRO A 79 5.78 12.36 16.86
C PRO A 79 6.31 13.70 16.34
N ASN A 80 7.12 13.65 15.29
CA ASN A 80 7.39 14.83 14.51
C ASN A 80 6.08 15.20 13.84
N ASN A 81 5.59 16.42 14.10
CA ASN A 81 4.43 17.06 13.46
C ASN A 81 4.66 17.31 11.94
N LYS A 82 5.25 16.34 11.23
CA LYS A 82 5.42 16.40 9.78
C LYS A 82 4.06 16.08 9.16
N LYS A 83 3.64 16.94 8.24
CA LYS A 83 2.40 16.76 7.48
C LYS A 83 2.40 15.38 6.81
N PRO A 84 1.24 14.70 6.76
CA PRO A 84 1.10 13.44 6.03
C PRO A 84 1.54 13.63 4.58
N LYS A 85 2.40 12.73 4.12
CA LYS A 85 2.94 12.76 2.75
C LYS A 85 2.16 11.82 1.86
N GLU A 86 2.27 12.05 0.56
CA GLU A 86 1.85 11.11 -0.46
C GLU A 86 2.55 9.75 -0.29
N PHE A 87 1.84 8.65 -0.57
CA PHE A 87 2.46 7.33 -0.68
C PHE A 87 3.04 7.15 -2.08
N THR A 88 4.36 7.30 -2.20
CA THR A 88 5.05 7.13 -3.48
C THR A 88 6.02 5.97 -3.43
N ASN A 89 6.07 5.14 -4.49
CA ASN A 89 7.09 4.10 -4.53
C ASN A 89 8.50 4.70 -4.58
N ILE A 90 9.35 4.35 -3.63
CA ILE A 90 10.73 4.80 -3.61
C ILE A 90 11.53 3.88 -4.56
N LYS A 91 12.14 4.46 -5.61
CA LYS A 91 12.87 3.71 -6.65
C LYS A 91 14.21 3.09 -6.18
N ASN A 92 14.51 3.12 -4.88
CA ASN A 92 15.76 2.63 -4.32
C ASN A 92 15.68 1.12 -4.02
N LYS A 93 16.56 0.34 -4.64
CA LYS A 93 16.62 -1.13 -4.52
C LYS A 93 17.08 -1.64 -3.13
N HIS A 94 17.51 -0.75 -2.24
CA HIS A 94 18.06 -1.09 -0.92
C HIS A 94 17.12 -0.76 0.26
N LEU A 95 15.81 -0.60 0.01
CA LEU A 95 14.86 -0.40 1.11
C LEU A 95 14.76 -1.66 1.95
N GLU A 96 15.30 -1.59 3.15
CA GLU A 96 15.13 -2.61 4.17
C GLU A 96 13.74 -2.51 4.78
N ASN A 97 13.06 -3.64 4.93
CA ASN A 97 11.80 -3.73 5.68
C ASN A 97 12.06 -3.67 7.20
N ARG A 98 12.55 -2.52 7.67
CA ARG A 98 13.04 -2.32 9.05
C ARG A 98 11.97 -2.57 10.11
N PHE A 99 10.71 -2.34 9.76
CA PHE A 99 9.57 -2.44 10.67
C PHE A 99 8.71 -3.68 10.45
N ASN A 100 9.18 -4.63 9.64
CA ASN A 100 8.42 -5.84 9.31
C ASN A 100 6.97 -5.50 8.88
N LEU A 101 6.85 -4.64 7.88
CA LEU A 101 5.60 -4.32 7.21
C LEU A 101 5.23 -5.47 6.26
N TYR A 102 4.00 -5.96 6.34
CA TYR A 102 3.50 -7.05 5.50
C TYR A 102 2.11 -6.75 4.96
N ILE A 103 1.89 -7.10 3.69
CA ILE A 103 0.55 -7.20 3.12
C ILE A 103 -0.01 -8.55 3.55
N ILE A 104 -1.07 -8.53 4.37
CA ILE A 104 -1.76 -9.73 4.85
C ILE A 104 -2.75 -10.23 3.81
N ASN A 105 -3.42 -9.31 3.13
CA ASN A 105 -4.31 -9.58 2.02
C ASN A 105 -4.35 -8.36 1.10
N GLU A 106 -4.06 -8.56 -0.17
CA GLU A 106 -3.99 -7.51 -1.19
C GLU A 106 -5.36 -7.10 -1.75
N ASP A 107 -6.32 -8.01 -1.81
CA ASP A 107 -7.69 -7.77 -2.29
C ASP A 107 -8.69 -8.68 -1.56
N ILE A 108 -9.21 -8.21 -0.43
CA ILE A 108 -10.10 -8.98 0.45
C ILE A 108 -11.35 -9.46 -0.28
N ASP A 109 -11.84 -8.66 -1.24
CA ASP A 109 -13.06 -8.93 -1.99
C ASP A 109 -12.78 -9.63 -3.33
N LYS A 110 -11.50 -9.93 -3.65
CA LYS A 110 -11.05 -10.56 -4.90
C LYS A 110 -11.63 -9.89 -6.15
N LYS A 111 -11.73 -8.56 -6.14
CA LYS A 111 -12.29 -7.75 -7.22
C LYS A 111 -11.47 -7.85 -8.51
N ILE A 112 -10.15 -7.91 -8.40
CA ILE A 112 -9.23 -7.80 -9.56
C ILE A 112 -8.70 -9.16 -10.02
N THR A 113 -8.82 -10.19 -9.20
CA THR A 113 -8.28 -11.54 -9.40
C THR A 113 -8.97 -12.35 -10.51
N LYS A 114 -9.15 -11.77 -11.71
CA LYS A 114 -9.84 -12.40 -12.84
C LYS A 114 -9.01 -13.48 -13.51
N ASN A 115 -7.67 -13.35 -13.55
CA ASN A 115 -6.78 -14.33 -14.17
C ASN A 115 -5.92 -15.13 -13.17
N GLY A 116 -6.18 -15.00 -11.86
CA GLY A 116 -5.55 -15.80 -10.82
C GLY A 116 -4.43 -15.07 -10.06
N PHE A 117 -3.35 -15.79 -9.75
CA PHE A 117 -2.29 -15.36 -8.81
C PHE A 117 -1.44 -14.18 -9.32
N LEU A 118 -1.45 -13.87 -10.61
CA LEU A 118 -0.61 -12.80 -11.19
C LEU A 118 -1.02 -11.43 -10.65
N GLU A 119 -2.32 -11.13 -10.64
CA GLU A 119 -2.86 -9.87 -10.12
C GLU A 119 -2.58 -9.73 -8.61
N GLU A 120 -2.65 -10.83 -7.86
CA GLU A 120 -2.30 -10.86 -6.43
C GLU A 120 -0.83 -10.48 -6.21
N ILE A 121 0.10 -11.05 -7.00
CA ILE A 121 1.53 -10.69 -6.93
C ILE A 121 1.73 -9.21 -7.25
N ILE A 122 1.09 -8.71 -8.30
CA ILE A 122 1.25 -7.33 -8.75
C ILE A 122 0.74 -6.36 -7.68
N LEU A 123 -0.44 -6.62 -7.12
CA LEU A 123 -1.04 -5.80 -6.06
C LEU A 123 -0.19 -5.84 -4.78
N ASN A 124 0.27 -7.03 -4.37
CA ASN A 124 1.15 -7.18 -3.22
C ASN A 124 2.43 -6.33 -3.39
N ARG A 125 3.09 -6.45 -4.55
CA ARG A 125 4.30 -5.69 -4.87
C ARG A 125 4.06 -4.19 -4.88
N LEU A 126 2.96 -3.74 -5.48
CA LEU A 126 2.58 -2.33 -5.56
C LEU A 126 2.36 -1.76 -4.16
N LEU A 127 1.50 -2.41 -3.36
CA LEU A 127 1.20 -1.99 -2.00
C LEU A 127 2.46 -1.95 -1.14
N LEU A 128 3.27 -3.00 -1.19
CA LEU A 128 4.52 -3.04 -0.43
C LEU A 128 5.46 -1.89 -0.83
N SER A 129 5.57 -1.61 -2.13
CA SER A 129 6.47 -0.57 -2.65
C SER A 129 6.04 0.84 -2.29
N ILE A 130 4.73 1.14 -2.25
CA ILE A 130 4.26 2.47 -1.84
C ILE A 130 4.32 2.65 -0.33
N LEU A 131 4.28 1.57 0.45
CA LEU A 131 4.32 1.62 1.91
C LEU A 131 5.73 1.64 2.50
N LEU A 132 6.65 0.87 1.92
CA LEU A 132 8.04 0.81 2.37
C LEU A 132 8.73 2.16 2.16
N GLY A 133 9.36 2.66 3.22
CA GLY A 133 9.94 4.00 3.31
C GLY A 133 8.92 5.14 3.44
N ASN A 134 7.62 4.84 3.46
CA ASN A 134 6.54 5.77 3.79
C ASN A 134 5.80 5.35 5.07
N GLU A 135 6.41 4.50 5.91
CA GLU A 135 5.78 3.94 7.11
C GLU A 135 5.39 5.05 8.10
N GLU A 136 6.11 6.17 8.11
CA GLU A 136 5.77 7.37 8.90
C GLU A 136 4.31 7.82 8.69
N ASN A 137 3.78 7.71 7.46
CA ASN A 137 2.39 8.07 7.16
C ASN A 137 1.38 7.14 7.86
N LEU A 138 1.72 5.85 8.00
CA LEU A 138 0.89 4.90 8.75
C LEU A 138 0.88 5.24 10.25
N LEU A 139 1.98 5.81 10.77
CA LEU A 139 2.09 6.18 12.19
C LEU A 139 1.18 7.35 12.57
N GLN A 140 0.82 8.19 11.60
CA GLN A 140 -0.06 9.34 11.82
C GLN A 140 -1.54 8.93 11.96
N ILE A 141 -1.86 7.65 11.74
CA ILE A 141 -3.22 7.13 11.82
C ILE A 141 -3.47 6.63 13.24
N ALA A 142 -4.05 7.51 14.07
CA ALA A 142 -4.50 7.19 15.43
C ALA A 142 -5.71 6.25 15.46
#